data_AF-A0A0T8U5E1-F1
#
_entry.id   AF-A0A0T8U5E1-F1
#
_cell.length_a   1.000
_cell.length_b   1.000
_cell.length_c   1.000
_cell.angle_alpha   90.00
_cell.angle_beta   90.00
_cell.angle_gamma   90.00
#
_symmetry.space_group_name_H-M   'P 1'
#
loop_
_entity.id
_entity.type
_entity.pdbx_description
1 polymer ?
#
loop_
_entity_poly.entity_id
_entity_poly.type
_entity_poly.pdbx_seq_one_letter_code
_entity_poly.pdbx_strand_id
1 'polypeptide(L)'
;MNYEASKQLTDAQFKRLVGVQRTTFEEMLAVLKTAYQLKHAKGGRKPKLSLEDLLMATLQYVREYRTYEQIVADFGIHESNLTHRNQWVEVTLVQSGVTISRTPLSSEDTVMIDATEVKINRPKKKELANYSGKKKCHAMKAQAIVTSQGRIVSLEITVNYCHDMKLFKMSRTQTPRKSSKLKLLTAEDKACNHALSKERIKVENIFDRV
;
A
#
# COMPACT_ATOMS: atom_id res chain seq x y z
N MET A 1 -4.96 13.87 15.26
CA MET A 1 -4.05 14.75 16.06
C MET A 1 -3.56 15.91 15.19
N ASN A 2 -3.64 17.13 15.70
CA ASN A 2 -3.29 18.35 14.97
C ASN A 2 -1.81 18.72 15.15
N TYR A 3 -1.25 19.48 14.21
CA TYR A 3 0.17 19.83 14.18
C TYR A 3 0.60 20.66 15.40
N GLU A 4 -0.25 21.57 15.89
CA GLU A 4 0.07 22.41 17.05
C GLU A 4 0.36 21.58 18.32
N ALA A 5 -0.48 20.58 18.60
CA ALA A 5 -0.26 19.66 19.71
C ALA A 5 1.03 18.84 19.54
N SER A 6 1.41 18.54 18.28
CA SER A 6 2.64 17.80 17.99
C SER A 6 3.92 18.61 18.24
N LYS A 7 3.86 19.95 18.34
CA LYS A 7 5.04 20.80 18.63
C LYS A 7 5.62 20.54 20.02
N GLN A 8 4.77 20.19 21.00
CA GLN A 8 5.17 19.92 22.38
C GLN A 8 5.82 18.53 22.56
N LEU A 9 5.78 17.67 21.54
CA LEU A 9 6.36 16.33 21.60
C LEU A 9 7.88 16.35 21.39
N THR A 10 8.58 15.46 22.09
CA THR A 10 9.96 15.08 21.75
C THR A 10 10.02 14.38 20.39
N ASP A 11 11.16 14.45 19.69
CA ASP A 11 11.28 13.87 18.34
C ASP A 11 11.03 12.35 18.31
N ALA A 12 11.39 11.65 19.39
CA ALA A 12 11.11 10.23 19.55
C ALA A 12 9.59 9.93 19.66
N GLN A 13 8.86 10.76 20.43
CA GLN A 13 7.40 10.66 20.52
C GLN A 13 6.74 11.06 19.20
N PHE A 14 7.19 12.13 18.56
CA PHE A 14 6.71 12.57 17.25
C PHE A 14 6.86 11.46 16.21
N LYS A 15 8.05 10.86 16.07
CA LYS A 15 8.30 9.73 15.17
C LYS A 15 7.40 8.54 15.48
N ARG A 16 7.18 8.22 16.77
CA ARG A 16 6.32 7.11 17.19
C ARG A 16 4.83 7.32 16.88
N LEU A 17 4.39 8.58 16.79
CA LEU A 17 2.98 8.94 16.64
C LEU A 17 2.62 9.26 15.17
N VAL A 18 3.47 10.04 14.48
CA VAL A 18 3.28 10.43 13.07
C VAL A 18 3.85 9.38 12.10
N GLY A 19 4.87 8.63 12.51
CA GLY A 19 5.55 7.61 11.69
C GLY A 19 6.80 8.09 10.95
N VAL A 20 7.02 9.41 10.85
CA VAL A 20 8.17 10.04 10.19
C VAL A 20 9.03 10.85 11.16
N GLN A 21 10.30 11.08 10.83
CA GLN A 21 11.14 12.00 11.59
C GLN A 21 10.67 13.44 11.40
N ARG A 22 10.87 14.32 12.40
CA ARG A 22 10.46 15.73 12.32
C ARG A 22 11.15 16.46 11.15
N THR A 23 12.43 16.18 10.91
CA THR A 23 13.19 16.64 9.73
C THR A 23 12.53 16.21 8.41
N THR A 24 12.17 14.94 8.27
CA THR A 24 11.48 14.41 7.07
C THR A 24 10.08 15.03 6.89
N PHE A 25 9.37 15.30 7.98
CA PHE A 25 8.09 16.01 7.94
C PHE A 25 8.26 17.46 7.43
N GLU A 26 9.31 18.16 7.85
CA GLU A 26 9.63 19.51 7.39
C GLU A 26 10.03 19.54 5.90
N GLU A 27 10.80 18.55 5.43
CA GLU A 27 11.09 18.35 4.00
C GLU A 27 9.81 18.17 3.17
N MET A 28 8.91 17.27 3.60
CA MET A 28 7.60 17.05 2.97
C MET A 28 6.76 18.34 2.94
N LEU A 29 6.76 19.09 4.05
CA LEU A 29 6.05 20.36 4.18
C LEU A 29 6.62 21.43 3.22
N ALA A 30 7.94 21.48 3.03
CA ALA A 30 8.60 22.41 2.11
C ALA A 30 8.23 22.14 0.64
N VAL A 31 8.16 20.86 0.24
CA VAL A 31 7.65 20.44 -1.08
C VAL A 31 6.20 20.90 -1.24
N LEU A 32 5.32 20.59 -0.27
CA LEU A 32 3.90 20.97 -0.33
C LEU A 32 3.71 22.48 -0.39
N LYS A 33 4.50 23.27 0.35
CA LYS A 33 4.45 24.74 0.32
C LYS A 33 4.84 25.29 -1.05
N THR A 34 5.90 24.77 -1.65
CA THR A 34 6.34 25.15 -3.01
C THR A 34 5.27 24.81 -4.05
N ALA A 35 4.76 23.58 -4.05
CA ALA A 35 3.71 23.14 -4.97
C ALA A 35 2.38 23.91 -4.78
N TYR A 36 2.03 24.23 -3.53
CA TYR A 36 0.85 25.03 -3.21
C TYR A 36 0.98 26.47 -3.72
N GLN A 37 2.15 27.11 -3.55
CA GLN A 37 2.43 28.44 -4.07
C GLN A 37 2.31 28.48 -5.60
N LEU A 38 2.91 27.52 -6.32
CA LEU A 38 2.79 27.40 -7.78
C LEU A 38 1.32 27.24 -8.21
N LYS A 39 0.55 26.38 -7.52
CA LYS A 39 -0.88 26.14 -7.80
C LYS A 39 -1.75 27.37 -7.54
N HIS A 40 -1.41 28.19 -6.54
CA HIS A 40 -2.15 29.38 -6.14
C HIS A 40 -1.56 30.70 -6.65
N ALA A 41 -0.55 30.67 -7.53
CA ALA A 41 0.05 31.87 -8.13
C ALA A 41 -0.96 32.73 -8.92
N LYS A 42 -2.01 32.10 -9.46
CA LYS A 42 -3.14 32.78 -10.14
C LYS A 42 -4.30 33.15 -9.20
N GLY A 43 -4.10 33.08 -7.89
CA GLY A 43 -5.13 33.28 -6.87
C GLY A 43 -6.03 32.05 -6.64
N GLY A 44 -7.00 32.20 -5.75
CA GLY A 44 -8.00 31.16 -5.44
C GLY A 44 -8.42 31.13 -3.97
N ARG A 45 -9.43 30.32 -3.65
CA ARG A 45 -9.95 30.19 -2.27
C ARG A 45 -8.92 29.50 -1.36
N LYS A 46 -8.60 30.15 -0.24
CA LYS A 46 -7.75 29.57 0.82
C LYS A 46 -8.44 28.34 1.45
N PRO A 47 -7.72 27.25 1.75
CA PRO A 47 -8.26 26.11 2.48
C PRO A 47 -8.66 26.50 3.92
N LYS A 48 -9.61 25.73 4.49
CA LYS A 48 -9.95 25.81 5.92
C LYS A 48 -8.87 25.17 6.81
N LEU A 49 -8.17 24.15 6.29
CA LEU A 49 -7.12 23.41 6.98
C LEU A 49 -5.74 23.95 6.58
N SER A 50 -4.79 23.97 7.52
CA SER A 50 -3.39 24.30 7.25
C SER A 50 -2.72 23.21 6.39
N LEU A 51 -1.55 23.49 5.79
CA LEU A 51 -0.81 22.46 5.04
C LEU A 51 -0.16 21.46 6.01
N GLU A 52 0.20 21.94 7.20
CA GLU A 52 0.75 21.19 8.31
C GLU A 52 -0.24 20.14 8.83
N ASP A 53 -1.47 20.56 9.15
CA ASP A 53 -2.55 19.67 9.61
C ASP A 53 -3.02 18.73 8.49
N LEU A 54 -3.01 19.20 7.24
CA LEU A 54 -3.30 18.33 6.10
C LEU A 54 -2.26 17.21 5.95
N LEU A 55 -0.97 17.52 6.04
CA LEU A 55 0.08 16.49 6.02
C LEU A 55 -0.04 15.53 7.20
N MET A 56 -0.38 16.02 8.40
CA MET A 56 -0.68 15.19 9.56
C MET A 56 -1.88 14.24 9.32
N ALA A 57 -2.95 14.73 8.70
CA ALA A 57 -4.12 13.93 8.36
C ALA A 57 -3.80 12.84 7.31
N THR A 58 -3.04 13.17 6.27
CA THR A 58 -2.59 12.19 5.26
C THR A 58 -1.69 11.13 5.88
N LEU A 59 -0.71 11.51 6.71
CA LEU A 59 0.19 10.54 7.36
C LEU A 59 -0.56 9.65 8.36
N GLN A 60 -1.52 10.19 9.13
CA GLN A 60 -2.40 9.37 10.00
C GLN A 60 -3.24 8.38 9.19
N TYR A 61 -3.80 8.79 8.05
CA TYR A 61 -4.51 7.88 7.14
C TYR A 61 -3.61 6.75 6.60
N VAL A 62 -2.45 7.09 6.03
CA VAL A 62 -1.52 6.10 5.44
C VAL A 62 -0.95 5.13 6.48
N ARG A 63 -0.73 5.60 7.72
CA ARG A 63 -0.11 4.83 8.81
C ARG A 63 -1.09 3.98 9.60
N GLU A 64 -2.22 4.54 9.98
CA GLU A 64 -3.18 3.91 10.91
C GLU A 64 -4.42 3.36 10.20
N TYR A 65 -4.60 3.63 8.90
CA TYR A 65 -5.77 3.24 8.11
C TYR A 65 -7.11 3.65 8.75
N ARG A 66 -7.12 4.72 9.56
CA ARG A 66 -8.33 5.32 10.13
C ARG A 66 -9.32 5.67 9.03
N THR A 67 -10.61 5.52 9.32
CA THR A 67 -11.65 5.93 8.37
C THR A 67 -11.59 7.44 8.15
N TYR A 68 -11.92 7.89 6.94
CA TYR A 68 -11.98 9.32 6.65
C TYR A 68 -12.95 10.03 7.59
N GLU A 69 -14.09 9.43 7.93
CA GLU A 69 -15.04 9.92 8.94
C GLU A 69 -14.37 10.28 10.29
N GLN A 70 -13.54 9.40 10.85
CA GLN A 70 -12.82 9.66 12.10
C GLN A 70 -11.83 10.83 11.98
N ILE A 71 -11.06 10.86 10.90
CA ILE A 71 -10.08 11.94 10.64
C ILE A 71 -10.81 13.28 10.43
N VAL A 72 -11.93 13.26 9.71
CA VAL A 72 -12.76 14.45 9.44
C VAL A 72 -13.36 15.01 10.72
N ALA A 73 -13.76 14.15 11.66
CA ALA A 73 -14.22 14.56 12.99
C ALA A 73 -13.11 15.23 13.81
N ASP A 74 -11.90 14.64 13.85
CA ASP A 74 -10.72 15.21 14.52
C ASP A 74 -10.36 16.62 13.99
N PHE A 75 -10.45 16.83 12.67
CA PHE A 75 -10.01 18.07 12.00
C PHE A 75 -11.15 19.06 11.66
N GLY A 76 -12.42 18.72 11.90
CA GLY A 76 -13.56 19.62 11.71
C GLY A 76 -13.79 20.07 10.26
N ILE A 77 -13.61 19.17 9.29
CA ILE A 77 -13.75 19.43 7.83
C ILE A 77 -14.92 18.62 7.23
N HIS A 78 -14.96 18.46 5.90
CA HIS A 78 -15.84 17.49 5.24
C HIS A 78 -14.99 16.43 4.56
N GLU A 79 -15.49 15.19 4.53
CA GLU A 79 -14.82 14.03 3.94
C GLU A 79 -14.37 14.24 2.50
N SER A 80 -15.26 14.72 1.62
CA SER A 80 -14.93 15.00 0.22
C SER A 80 -13.75 15.96 0.07
N ASN A 81 -13.66 16.98 0.93
CA ASN A 81 -12.54 17.92 0.94
C ASN A 81 -11.24 17.21 1.38
N LEU A 82 -11.29 16.38 2.43
CA LEU A 82 -10.12 15.61 2.87
C LEU A 82 -9.63 14.63 1.79
N THR A 83 -10.53 13.86 1.17
CA THR A 83 -10.19 12.89 0.12
C THR A 83 -9.48 13.55 -1.07
N HIS A 84 -10.01 14.65 -1.59
CA HIS A 84 -9.36 15.39 -2.69
C HIS A 84 -8.03 16.04 -2.27
N ARG A 85 -7.90 16.45 -1.01
CA ARG A 85 -6.67 17.06 -0.46
C ARG A 85 -5.58 16.02 -0.23
N ASN A 86 -5.91 14.87 0.35
CA ASN A 86 -4.98 13.74 0.53
C ASN A 86 -4.46 13.25 -0.83
N GLN A 87 -5.34 13.05 -1.82
CA GLN A 87 -4.93 12.64 -3.16
C GLN A 87 -3.95 13.65 -3.80
N TRP A 88 -4.15 14.96 -3.59
CA TRP A 88 -3.20 15.98 -4.05
C TRP A 88 -1.86 15.91 -3.31
N VAL A 89 -1.86 15.67 -1.99
CA VAL A 89 -0.65 15.50 -1.17
C VAL A 89 0.15 14.27 -1.63
N GLU A 90 -0.51 13.12 -1.78
CA GLU A 90 0.09 11.87 -2.27
C GLU A 90 0.76 12.08 -3.64
N VAL A 91 0.03 12.62 -4.63
CA VAL A 91 0.57 12.86 -5.98
C VAL A 91 1.75 13.84 -5.96
N THR A 92 1.65 14.94 -5.20
CA THR A 92 2.70 15.97 -5.15
C THR A 92 3.99 15.41 -4.55
N LEU A 93 3.91 14.61 -3.49
CA LEU A 93 5.08 14.08 -2.79
C LEU A 93 5.70 12.89 -3.54
N VAL A 94 4.89 12.07 -4.21
CA VAL A 94 5.41 11.07 -5.18
C VAL A 94 6.15 11.75 -6.34
N GLN A 95 5.63 12.86 -6.87
CA GLN A 95 6.30 13.63 -7.94
C GLN A 95 7.63 14.26 -7.49
N SER A 96 7.79 14.60 -6.21
CA SER A 96 9.07 15.08 -5.65
C SER A 96 10.01 13.95 -5.22
N GLY A 97 9.71 12.69 -5.55
CA GLY A 97 10.51 11.53 -5.13
C GLY A 97 10.33 11.10 -3.67
N VAL A 98 9.46 11.77 -2.91
CA VAL A 98 9.22 11.43 -1.50
C VAL A 98 8.14 10.35 -1.41
N THR A 99 8.55 9.12 -1.11
CA THR A 99 7.65 7.95 -1.08
C THR A 99 6.78 7.96 0.17
N ILE A 100 5.61 8.59 0.08
CA ILE A 100 4.57 8.58 1.15
C ILE A 100 3.55 7.47 0.94
N SER A 101 3.40 7.01 -0.28
CA SER A 101 2.64 5.81 -0.63
C SER A 101 3.34 5.09 -1.78
N ARG A 102 3.19 3.76 -1.85
CA ARG A 102 3.86 2.84 -2.77
C ARG A 102 4.11 3.44 -4.16
N THR A 103 5.36 3.36 -4.62
CA THR A 103 5.66 3.42 -6.06
C THR A 103 4.78 2.38 -6.77
N PRO A 104 3.99 2.74 -7.81
CA PRO A 104 3.28 1.75 -8.59
C PRO A 104 4.31 0.81 -9.23
N LEU A 105 4.03 -0.50 -9.22
CA LEU A 105 4.91 -1.46 -9.86
C LEU A 105 4.94 -1.17 -11.37
N SER A 106 6.13 -0.94 -11.90
CA SER A 106 6.35 -0.85 -13.33
C SER A 106 6.03 -2.19 -13.99
N SER A 107 5.66 -2.19 -15.26
CA SER A 107 5.59 -3.42 -16.08
C SER A 107 6.93 -4.14 -16.18
N GLU A 108 8.03 -3.47 -15.85
CA GLU A 108 9.41 -3.97 -15.86
C GLU A 108 9.83 -4.58 -14.52
N ASP A 109 9.06 -4.38 -13.44
CA ASP A 109 9.43 -4.85 -12.10
C ASP A 109 9.36 -6.38 -11.99
N THR A 110 10.49 -6.98 -11.64
CA THR A 110 10.58 -8.41 -11.39
C THR A 110 10.02 -8.76 -10.01
N VAL A 111 9.01 -9.62 -9.99
CA VAL A 111 8.44 -10.20 -8.77
C VAL A 111 8.84 -11.66 -8.60
N MET A 112 9.25 -12.00 -7.39
CA MET A 112 9.44 -13.35 -6.89
C MET A 112 8.11 -13.83 -6.30
N ILE A 113 7.76 -15.09 -6.51
CA ILE A 113 6.54 -15.70 -5.99
C ILE A 113 6.96 -16.94 -5.22
N ASP A 114 6.68 -16.97 -3.92
CA ASP A 114 6.94 -18.11 -3.05
C ASP A 114 5.66 -18.59 -2.37
N ALA A 115 5.62 -19.88 -2.02
CA ALA A 115 4.50 -20.52 -1.37
C ALA A 115 4.99 -21.35 -0.19
N THR A 116 4.64 -20.92 1.02
CA THR A 116 5.10 -21.54 2.26
C THR A 116 3.96 -22.18 3.04
N GLU A 117 4.28 -23.19 3.85
CA GLU A 117 3.32 -23.78 4.78
C GLU A 117 3.48 -23.12 6.16
N VAL A 118 2.48 -22.35 6.57
CA VAL A 118 2.40 -21.70 7.88
C VAL A 118 1.78 -22.70 8.87
N LYS A 119 2.50 -23.02 9.94
CA LYS A 119 2.02 -23.91 11.01
C LYS A 119 0.80 -23.30 11.70
N ILE A 120 -0.20 -24.12 12.00
CA ILE A 120 -1.39 -23.73 12.76
C ILE A 120 -1.75 -24.77 13.83
N ASN A 121 -2.54 -24.34 14.80
CA ASN A 121 -3.14 -25.23 15.78
C ASN A 121 -4.09 -26.23 15.12
N ARG A 122 -4.24 -27.41 15.74
CA ARG A 122 -5.14 -28.46 15.25
C ARG A 122 -6.60 -27.94 15.20
N PRO A 123 -7.27 -27.95 14.04
CA PRO A 123 -8.65 -27.48 13.95
C PRO A 123 -9.59 -28.42 14.72
N LYS A 124 -10.63 -27.87 15.34
CA LYS A 124 -11.65 -28.65 16.07
C LYS A 124 -12.63 -29.38 15.15
N LYS A 125 -12.84 -28.89 13.92
CA LYS A 125 -13.65 -29.54 12.87
C LYS A 125 -12.73 -30.17 11.82
N LYS A 126 -13.06 -31.36 11.34
CA LYS A 126 -12.20 -32.18 10.44
C LYS A 126 -11.93 -31.53 9.07
N GLU A 127 -12.76 -30.60 8.63
CA GLU A 127 -12.76 -30.04 7.27
C GLU A 127 -11.87 -28.79 7.10
N LEU A 128 -11.27 -28.26 8.19
CA LEU A 128 -10.70 -26.91 8.23
C LEU A 128 -9.17 -26.80 8.37
N ALA A 129 -8.41 -27.87 8.15
CA ALA A 129 -6.96 -27.76 7.88
C ALA A 129 -6.35 -29.05 7.36
N ASN A 130 -5.26 -28.88 6.61
CA ASN A 130 -4.43 -29.98 6.15
C ASN A 130 -3.45 -30.40 7.23
N TYR A 131 -3.21 -31.70 7.35
CA TYR A 131 -2.13 -32.25 8.15
C TYR A 131 -0.94 -32.56 7.23
N SER A 132 0.16 -31.84 7.40
CA SER A 132 1.39 -32.08 6.64
C SER A 132 2.13 -33.29 7.23
N GLY A 133 1.98 -34.46 6.60
CA GLY A 133 2.60 -35.71 7.09
C GLY A 133 4.12 -35.61 7.22
N LYS A 134 4.79 -34.89 6.31
CA LYS A 134 6.25 -34.67 6.33
C LYS A 134 6.69 -33.79 7.52
N LYS A 135 5.91 -32.76 7.87
CA LYS A 135 6.22 -31.83 8.99
C LYS A 135 5.57 -32.21 10.32
N LYS A 136 4.71 -33.24 10.32
CA LYS A 136 3.94 -33.74 11.48
C LYS A 136 3.12 -32.64 12.19
N CYS A 137 2.54 -31.71 11.42
CA CYS A 137 1.77 -30.59 11.97
C CYS A 137 0.62 -30.19 11.04
N HIS A 138 -0.39 -29.49 11.58
CA HIS A 138 -1.37 -28.81 10.75
C HIS A 138 -0.77 -27.54 10.14
N ALA A 139 -1.10 -27.26 8.88
CA ALA A 139 -0.60 -26.09 8.17
C ALA A 139 -1.62 -25.53 7.17
N MET A 140 -1.63 -24.21 7.06
CA MET A 140 -2.21 -23.47 5.92
C MET A 140 -1.11 -23.19 4.91
N LYS A 141 -1.47 -22.95 3.64
CA LYS A 141 -0.52 -22.41 2.67
C LYS A 141 -0.68 -20.91 2.53
N ALA A 142 0.44 -20.20 2.55
CA ALA A 142 0.54 -18.78 2.27
C ALA A 142 1.38 -18.56 1.02
N GLN A 143 0.80 -17.94 0.00
CA GLN A 143 1.52 -17.40 -1.15
C GLN A 143 1.95 -15.97 -0.84
N ALA A 144 3.24 -15.68 -0.97
CA ALA A 144 3.78 -14.33 -0.95
C ALA A 144 4.28 -13.96 -2.35
N ILE A 145 3.85 -12.81 -2.86
CA ILE A 145 4.46 -12.17 -4.03
C ILE A 145 5.31 -11.03 -3.50
N VAL A 146 6.59 -10.99 -3.86
CA VAL A 146 7.58 -10.05 -3.33
C VAL A 146 8.36 -9.46 -4.51
N THR A 147 8.75 -8.18 -4.49
CA THR A 147 9.65 -7.63 -5.51
C THR A 147 11.09 -8.13 -5.32
N SER A 148 11.93 -8.00 -6.34
CA SER A 148 13.39 -8.19 -6.22
C SER A 148 14.05 -7.32 -5.12
N GLN A 149 13.40 -6.22 -4.72
CA GLN A 149 13.80 -5.33 -3.63
C GLN A 149 13.23 -5.74 -2.25
N GLY A 150 12.60 -6.92 -2.12
CA GLY A 150 12.05 -7.43 -0.87
C GLY A 150 10.67 -6.86 -0.47
N ARG A 151 10.00 -6.08 -1.32
CA ARG A 151 8.69 -5.46 -1.00
C ARG A 151 7.55 -6.46 -1.20
N ILE A 152 6.72 -6.71 -0.17
CA ILE A 152 5.57 -7.62 -0.29
C ILE A 152 4.47 -6.97 -1.14
N VAL A 153 4.16 -7.57 -2.29
CA VAL A 153 3.16 -7.10 -3.26
C VAL A 153 1.77 -7.64 -2.95
N SER A 154 1.68 -8.93 -2.60
CA SER A 154 0.44 -9.65 -2.27
C SER A 154 0.74 -10.78 -1.30
N LEU A 155 -0.21 -11.07 -0.41
CA LEU A 155 -0.20 -12.23 0.47
C LEU A 155 -1.57 -12.90 0.39
N GLU A 156 -1.62 -14.19 0.04
CA GLU A 156 -2.86 -14.97 0.02
C GLU A 156 -2.72 -16.24 0.85
N ILE A 157 -3.70 -16.51 1.71
CA ILE A 157 -3.69 -17.65 2.62
C ILE A 157 -4.85 -18.59 2.29
N THR A 158 -4.53 -19.83 1.95
CA THR A 158 -5.50 -20.90 1.72
C THR A 158 -5.45 -21.94 2.82
N VAL A 159 -6.62 -22.27 3.35
CA VAL A 159 -6.82 -23.26 4.42
C VAL A 159 -6.66 -24.70 3.90
N ASN A 160 -6.87 -24.95 2.61
CA ASN A 160 -6.91 -26.28 1.99
C ASN A 160 -5.60 -26.64 1.24
N TYR A 161 -5.31 -27.93 1.11
CA TYR A 161 -4.08 -28.41 0.51
C TYR A 161 -4.16 -28.26 -1.01
N CYS A 162 -3.36 -27.35 -1.53
CA CYS A 162 -3.11 -27.18 -2.94
C CYS A 162 -1.61 -27.25 -3.24
N HIS A 163 -1.27 -27.84 -4.37
CA HIS A 163 0.08 -27.72 -4.93
C HIS A 163 0.39 -26.23 -5.21
N ASP A 164 1.63 -25.78 -5.10
CA ASP A 164 1.97 -24.35 -5.14
C ASP A 164 1.62 -23.70 -6.49
N MET A 165 1.83 -24.44 -7.57
CA MET A 165 1.37 -24.06 -8.92
C MET A 165 -0.17 -24.03 -9.06
N LYS A 166 -0.91 -24.76 -8.22
CA LYS A 166 -2.39 -24.72 -8.19
C LYS A 166 -2.87 -23.54 -7.34
N LEU A 167 -2.22 -23.28 -6.19
CA LEU A 167 -2.41 -22.08 -5.38
C LEU A 167 -2.28 -20.81 -6.24
N PHE A 168 -1.15 -20.67 -6.94
CA PHE A 168 -0.87 -19.57 -7.86
C PHE A 168 -1.89 -19.40 -9.01
N LYS A 169 -2.49 -20.49 -9.49
CA LYS A 169 -3.54 -20.44 -10.52
C LYS A 169 -4.91 -20.10 -9.94
N MET A 170 -5.16 -20.44 -8.68
CA MET A 170 -6.42 -20.22 -7.97
C MET A 170 -6.51 -18.82 -7.34
N SER A 171 -5.38 -18.24 -6.93
CA SER A 171 -5.27 -16.90 -6.34
C SER A 171 -5.71 -15.75 -7.26
N ARG A 172 -6.01 -16.06 -8.54
CA ARG A 172 -6.41 -15.09 -9.58
C ARG A 172 -5.44 -13.92 -9.76
N THR A 173 -4.23 -13.98 -9.19
CA THR A 173 -3.10 -13.12 -9.55
C THR A 173 -2.59 -13.56 -10.93
N GLN A 174 -3.41 -13.36 -11.96
CA GLN A 174 -3.08 -13.69 -13.33
C GLN A 174 -1.88 -12.84 -13.73
N THR A 175 -0.70 -13.46 -13.76
CA THR A 175 0.47 -12.84 -14.36
C THR A 175 0.21 -12.70 -15.86
N PRO A 176 0.63 -11.59 -16.49
CA PRO A 176 0.53 -11.43 -17.92
C PRO A 176 1.08 -12.66 -18.64
N ARG A 177 0.29 -13.24 -19.54
CA ARG A 177 0.74 -14.34 -20.40
C ARG A 177 1.96 -13.83 -21.17
N LYS A 178 3.09 -14.54 -21.05
CA LYS A 178 4.34 -14.21 -21.75
C LYS A 178 4.41 -14.99 -23.07
N SER A 179 4.77 -14.31 -24.16
CA SER A 179 5.10 -14.97 -25.41
C SER A 179 6.42 -15.76 -25.28
N SER A 180 6.52 -16.85 -26.03
CA SER A 180 7.77 -17.56 -26.27
C SER A 180 7.96 -17.79 -27.77
N LYS A 181 9.17 -18.18 -28.20
CA LYS A 181 9.46 -18.49 -29.61
C LYS A 181 8.55 -19.60 -30.20
N LEU A 182 7.97 -20.45 -29.35
CA LEU A 182 7.08 -21.56 -29.75
C LEU A 182 5.59 -21.27 -29.52
N LYS A 183 5.25 -20.21 -28.75
CA LYS A 183 3.86 -19.80 -28.46
C LYS A 183 3.78 -18.28 -28.41
N LEU A 184 3.35 -17.69 -29.52
CA LEU A 184 3.01 -16.28 -29.62
C LEU A 184 1.69 -15.99 -28.88
N LEU A 185 1.52 -14.75 -28.42
CA LEU A 185 0.32 -14.30 -27.72
C LEU A 185 -0.82 -14.03 -28.71
N THR A 186 -1.97 -14.64 -28.45
CA THR A 186 -3.21 -14.41 -29.20
C THR A 186 -3.77 -13.01 -28.93
N ALA A 187 -4.76 -12.57 -29.72
CA ALA A 187 -5.46 -11.31 -29.48
C ALA A 187 -6.18 -11.32 -28.12
N GLU A 188 -6.79 -12.46 -27.75
CA GLU A 188 -7.44 -12.68 -26.45
C GLU A 188 -6.44 -12.62 -25.30
N ASP A 189 -5.24 -13.21 -25.44
CA ASP A 189 -4.18 -13.11 -24.43
C ASP A 189 -3.77 -11.66 -24.18
N LYS A 190 -3.65 -10.86 -25.25
CA LYS A 190 -3.29 -9.45 -25.16
C LYS A 190 -4.41 -8.62 -24.52
N ALA A 191 -5.66 -8.86 -24.89
CA ALA A 191 -6.83 -8.20 -24.29
C ALA A 191 -6.96 -8.56 -22.80
N CYS A 192 -6.76 -9.82 -22.43
CA CYS A 192 -6.75 -10.29 -21.05
C CYS A 192 -5.61 -9.63 -20.26
N ASN A 193 -4.37 -9.64 -20.77
CA ASN A 193 -3.24 -8.94 -20.16
C ASN A 193 -3.52 -7.42 -19.95
N HIS A 194 -4.25 -6.78 -20.86
CA HIS A 194 -4.64 -5.36 -20.79
C HIS A 194 -5.81 -5.08 -19.84
N ALA A 195 -6.69 -6.05 -19.59
CA ALA A 195 -7.70 -5.96 -18.53
C ALA A 195 -7.05 -6.16 -17.15
N LEU A 196 -6.17 -7.15 -17.03
CA LEU A 196 -5.44 -7.48 -15.80
C LEU A 196 -4.53 -6.37 -15.30
N SER A 197 -4.00 -5.52 -16.18
CA SER A 197 -3.24 -4.34 -15.75
C SER A 197 -4.10 -3.24 -15.13
N LYS A 198 -5.44 -3.27 -15.32
CA LYS A 198 -6.39 -2.28 -14.77
C LYS A 198 -6.91 -2.65 -13.38
N GLU A 199 -7.00 -3.94 -13.06
CA GLU A 199 -7.55 -4.43 -11.78
C GLU A 199 -6.52 -4.45 -10.62
N ARG A 200 -5.23 -4.20 -10.89
CA ARG A 200 -4.12 -4.69 -10.05
C ARG A 200 -3.61 -3.73 -8.95
N ILE A 201 -4.43 -3.41 -7.94
CA ILE A 201 -4.05 -2.68 -6.70
C ILE A 201 -5.08 -2.99 -5.58
N LYS A 202 -4.82 -2.99 -4.25
CA LYS A 202 -3.69 -2.57 -3.38
C LYS A 202 -3.55 -3.55 -2.17
N VAL A 203 -2.35 -3.76 -1.59
CA VAL A 203 -2.17 -4.34 -0.22
C VAL A 203 -0.96 -3.73 0.53
N GLU A 204 -1.20 -2.66 1.30
CA GLU A 204 -0.54 -2.19 2.56
C GLU A 204 0.97 -1.80 2.67
N ASN A 205 1.32 -1.04 3.70
CA ASN A 205 2.38 -0.01 3.67
C ASN A 205 3.60 -0.30 4.57
N ILE A 206 4.78 0.19 4.14
CA ILE A 206 6.00 0.37 4.96
C ILE A 206 6.57 1.75 4.60
N PHE A 207 7.05 2.50 5.61
CA PHE A 207 7.69 3.81 5.42
C PHE A 207 9.22 3.67 5.46
N ASP A 208 9.90 3.86 4.32
CA ASP A 208 11.36 3.94 4.25
C ASP A 208 11.81 4.97 3.21
N ARG A 209 13.02 5.51 3.41
CA ARG A 209 13.70 6.41 2.47
C ARG A 209 14.48 5.56 1.46
N VAL A 210 14.55 6.00 0.20
CA VAL A 210 15.52 5.50 -0.80
C VAL A 210 16.84 6.25 -0.61
#